data_AF-A0A8C1M8R3-F1
#
_entry.id   AF-A0A8C1M8R3-F1
#
_cell.length_a   1.000
_cell.length_b   1.000
_cell.length_c   1.000
_cell.angle_alpha   90.00
_cell.angle_beta   90.00
_cell.angle_gamma   90.00
#
_symmetry.space_group_name_H-M   'P 1'
#
loop_
_entity.id
_entity.type
_entity.pdbx_description
1 polymer ?
#
loop_
_entity_poly.entity_id
_entity_poly.type
_entity_poly.pdbx_seq_one_letter_code
_entity_poly.pdbx_strand_id
1 'polypeptide(L)' 'MATHHRQNAAGRRKVQVSYVIRDEVEKYNRNGVNALQLDPALNRLFTAGRDSIIRIWSINQHKVTRQSLILCM' A
#
# COMPACT_ATOMS: atom_id res chain seq x y z
N MET A 1 -19.34 -38.55 -37.17
CA MET A 1 -18.58 -37.30 -37.02
C MET A 1 -18.75 -36.81 -35.59
N ALA A 2 -17.76 -37.05 -34.72
CA ALA A 2 -17.84 -36.62 -33.33
C ALA A 2 -17.39 -35.15 -33.24
N THR A 3 -18.35 -34.26 -32.96
CA THR A 3 -18.11 -32.85 -32.69
C THR A 3 -17.43 -32.72 -31.33
N HIS A 4 -16.13 -32.41 -31.33
CA HIS A 4 -15.41 -32.04 -30.10
C HIS A 4 -15.95 -30.69 -29.60
N HIS A 5 -16.78 -30.74 -28.56
CA HIS A 5 -17.16 -29.55 -27.80
C HIS A 5 -15.93 -29.05 -27.05
N ARG A 6 -15.22 -28.09 -27.64
CA ARG A 6 -14.14 -27.35 -26.97
C ARG A 6 -14.80 -26.49 -25.90
N GLN A 7 -14.77 -26.96 -24.65
CA GLN A 7 -15.15 -26.13 -23.50
C GLN A 7 -14.24 -24.91 -23.53
N ASN A 8 -14.83 -23.77 -23.88
CA ASN A 8 -14.18 -22.48 -23.80
C ASN A 8 -13.94 -22.24 -22.31
N ALA A 9 -12.68 -22.34 -21.87
CA ALA A 9 -12.27 -22.06 -20.50
C ALA A 9 -12.42 -20.56 -20.25
N ALA A 10 -13.67 -20.11 -20.14
CA ALA A 10 -14.02 -18.77 -19.75
C ALA A 10 -13.53 -18.52 -18.33
N GLY A 11 -12.66 -17.54 -18.16
CA GLY A 11 -12.68 -16.73 -16.93
C GLY A 11 -11.52 -16.85 -15.94
N ARG A 12 -10.43 -17.60 -16.19
CA ARG A 12 -9.25 -17.48 -15.31
C ARG A 12 -8.39 -16.29 -15.72
N ARG A 13 -8.42 -15.22 -14.90
CA ARG A 13 -7.49 -14.09 -15.02
C ARG A 13 -6.06 -14.62 -14.99
N LYS A 14 -5.24 -14.19 -15.96
CA LYS A 14 -3.81 -14.53 -15.99
C LYS A 14 -3.16 -13.94 -14.73
N VAL A 15 -2.38 -14.76 -14.03
CA VAL A 15 -1.59 -14.31 -12.87
C VAL A 15 -0.41 -13.48 -13.39
N GLN A 16 -0.20 -12.31 -12.78
CA GLN A 16 0.91 -11.43 -13.07
C GLN A 16 1.81 -11.34 -11.83
N VAL A 17 3.12 -11.38 -12.05
CA VAL A 17 4.12 -11.19 -11.00
C VAL A 17 4.61 -9.74 -11.07
N SER A 18 4.63 -9.07 -9.94
CA SER A 18 5.08 -7.68 -9.79
C SER A 18 6.10 -7.58 -8.67
N TYR A 19 7.11 -6.72 -8.83
CA TYR A 19 8.09 -6.39 -7.79
C TYR A 19 8.36 -4.89 -7.80
N VAL A 20 8.83 -4.36 -6.67
CA VAL A 20 9.19 -2.95 -6.50
C VAL A 20 10.64 -2.86 -6.06
N ILE A 21 11.48 -2.17 -6.84
CA ILE A 21 12.85 -1.85 -6.45
C ILE A 21 12.82 -0.59 -5.60
N ARG A 22 13.28 -0.68 -4.35
CA ARG A 22 13.35 0.43 -3.39
C ARG A 22 14.32 0.09 -2.26
N ASP A 23 14.72 1.11 -1.52
CA ASP A 23 15.45 0.92 -0.27
C ASP A 23 14.56 0.19 0.75
N GLU A 24 15.19 -0.44 1.74
CA GLU A 24 14.49 -1.14 2.81
C GLU A 24 13.52 -0.21 3.58
N VAL A 25 13.90 1.07 3.73
CA VAL A 25 13.13 2.05 4.51
C VAL A 25 12.88 3.33 3.71
N GLU A 26 11.62 3.52 3.32
CA GLU A 26 11.12 4.73 2.65
C GLU A 26 10.53 5.73 3.65
N LYS A 27 11.40 6.56 4.25
CA LYS A 27 11.05 7.43 5.38
C LYS A 27 9.95 8.46 5.05
N TYR A 28 9.94 8.99 3.83
CA TYR A 28 9.03 10.05 3.42
C TYR A 28 8.10 9.57 2.30
N ASN A 29 6.96 10.25 2.14
CA ASN A 29 6.05 9.96 1.03
C ASN A 29 6.76 10.19 -0.31
N ARG A 30 6.79 9.17 -1.18
CA ARG A 30 7.36 9.29 -2.53
C ARG A 30 6.39 9.85 -3.57
N ASN A 31 5.15 10.12 -3.17
CA ASN A 31 4.11 10.69 -4.00
C ASN A 31 3.14 11.49 -3.10
N GLY A 32 2.10 12.09 -3.69
CA GLY A 32 1.06 12.79 -2.96
C GLY A 32 0.37 11.93 -1.90
N VAL A 33 -0.23 12.59 -0.91
CA VAL A 33 -1.01 11.96 0.16
C VAL A 33 -2.48 12.03 -0.22
N ASN A 34 -3.17 10.89 -0.20
CA ASN A 34 -4.59 10.81 -0.57
C ASN A 34 -5.51 11.05 0.63
N ALA A 35 -5.08 10.65 1.83
CA ALA A 35 -5.89 10.77 3.05
C ALA A 35 -5.02 10.97 4.29
N LEU A 36 -5.62 11.59 5.31
CA LEU A 36 -5.02 11.89 6.61
C LEU A 36 -5.97 11.46 7.72
N GLN A 37 -5.43 10.92 8.81
CA GLN A 37 -6.19 10.63 10.03
C GLN A 37 -5.37 11.03 11.24
N LEU A 38 -5.97 11.79 12.15
CA LEU A 38 -5.36 12.18 13.41
C LEU A 38 -5.97 11.36 14.55
N ASP A 39 -5.11 10.76 15.36
CA ASP A 39 -5.48 10.20 16.66
C ASP A 39 -5.09 11.21 17.76
N PRO A 40 -6.06 11.92 18.34
CA PRO A 40 -5.80 12.91 19.39
C PRO A 40 -5.44 12.29 20.74
N ALA A 41 -5.76 11.02 20.98
CA ALA A 41 -5.42 10.36 22.25
C ALA A 41 -3.92 9.99 22.28
N LEU A 42 -3.38 9.56 21.15
CA LEU A 42 -1.97 9.17 21.02
C LEU A 42 -1.07 10.27 20.44
N ASN A 43 -1.64 11.39 20.01
CA ASN A 43 -0.93 12.45 19.29
C ASN A 43 -0.17 11.89 18.08
N ARG A 44 -0.88 11.11 17.25
CA ARG A 44 -0.33 10.48 16.04
C ARG A 44 -1.12 10.87 14.80
N LEU A 45 -0.40 11.23 13.75
CA LEU A 45 -0.93 11.46 12.41
C LEU A 45 -0.62 10.26 11.52
N PHE A 46 -1.64 9.72 10.88
CA PHE A 46 -1.55 8.70 9.86
C PHE A 46 -1.68 9.37 8.49
N THR A 47 -0.76 9.07 7.57
CA THR A 47 -0.81 9.55 6.19
C THR A 47 -0.91 8.37 5.24
N ALA A 48 -1.94 8.33 4.39
CA ALA A 48 -2.09 7.33 3.33
C ALA A 48 -1.50 7.86 2.03
N GLY A 49 -0.29 7.42 1.68
CA GLY A 49 0.42 7.85 0.49
C GLY A 49 -0.07 7.16 -0.78
N ARG A 50 0.01 7.86 -1.92
CA ARG A 50 -0.21 7.28 -3.25
C ARG A 50 0.90 6.30 -3.66
N ASP A 51 1.96 6.23 -2.87
CA ASP A 51 3.08 5.29 -2.99
C ASP A 51 2.82 3.92 -2.32
N SER A 52 1.54 3.59 -2.06
CA SER A 52 1.06 2.37 -1.40
C SER A 52 1.61 2.14 0.03
N ILE A 53 1.98 3.21 0.73
CA ILE A 53 2.50 3.13 2.10
C ILE A 53 1.68 4.03 3.02
N ILE A 54 1.32 3.49 4.20
CA ILE A 54 0.75 4.28 5.30
C ILE A 54 1.86 4.60 6.29
N ARG A 55 2.01 5.87 6.64
CA ARG A 55 3.05 6.34 7.59
C ARG A 55 2.43 6.92 8.84
N ILE A 56 3.10 6.66 9.97
CA ILE A 56 2.71 7.18 11.29
C ILE A 56 3.72 8.23 11.73
N TRP A 57 3.21 9.41 12.06
CA TRP A 57 3.97 10.54 12.56
C TRP A 57 3.52 10.86 13.97
N SER A 58 4.45 11.10 14.87
CA SER A 58 4.12 11.72 16.17
C SER A 58 4.09 13.23 15.99
N ILE A 59 3.00 13.86 16.43
CA ILE A 59 2.81 15.32 16.37
C ILE A 59 3.30 16.04 17.63
N ASN A 60 3.79 15.29 18.63
CA ASN A 60 4.47 15.89 19.78
C ASN A 60 5.81 16.48 19.34
N GLN A 61 6.04 17.76 19.61
CA GLN A 61 7.22 18.53 19.19
C GLN A 61 8.57 17.91 19.60
N HIS A 62 8.58 16.92 20.51
CA HIS A 62 9.79 16.35 21.08
C HIS A 62 10.22 14.99 20.53
N LYS A 63 9.39 14.22 19.81
CA LYS A 63 9.83 12.93 19.22
C LYS A 63 9.01 12.56 17.99
N VAL A 64 9.68 12.35 16.86
CA VAL A 64 9.13 11.67 15.68
C VAL A 64 9.35 10.17 15.88
N THR A 65 8.45 9.48 16.61
CA THR A 65 8.47 8.02 16.74
C THR A 65 7.77 7.39 15.54
N ARG A 66 8.42 6.39 14.92
CA ARG A 66 8.23 6.00 13.52
C ARG A 66 7.72 4.56 13.42
N GLN A 67 6.65 4.36 12.66
CA GLN A 67 6.21 3.07 12.17
C GLN A 67 5.63 3.29 10.77
N SER A 68 6.22 2.65 9.76
CA SER A 68 5.68 2.63 8.40
C SER A 68 5.00 1.28 8.19
N LEU A 69 3.75 1.28 7.74
CA LEU A 69 3.04 0.07 7.34
C LEU A 69 3.03 0.05 5.81
N ILE A 70 3.73 -0.93 5.23
CA ILE A 70 3.69 -1.18 3.80
C ILE A 70 2.37 -1.91 3.53
N LEU A 71 1.44 -1.22 2.88
CA LEU A 71 0.21 -1.84 2.41
C LEU A 71 0.42 -2.20 0.94
N CYS A 72 0.94 -3.39 0.68
CA CYS A 72 0.85 -3.96 -0.66
C CYS A 72 -0.62 -4.28 -0.94
N MET A 73 -1.29 -3.41 -1.70
CA MET A 73 -2.50 -3.76 -2.44
C MET A 73 -2.13 -4.30 -3.82
#